data_AF-A0A180ET27-F1
#
_entry.id   AF-A0A180ET27-F1
#
_cell.length_a   1.000
_cell.length_b   1.000
_cell.length_c   1.000
_cell.angle_alpha   90.00
_cell.angle_beta   90.00
_cell.angle_gamma   90.00
#
_symmetry.space_group_name_H-M   'P 1'
#
loop_
_entity.id
_entity.type
_entity.pdbx_description
1 polymer ?
#
loop_
_entity_poly.entity_id
_entity_poly.type
_entity_poly.pdbx_seq_one_letter_code
_entity_poly.pdbx_strand_id
1 'polypeptide(L)'
;MSTKRDKITVEVTAATSNKNFTSGTATKTVSINPYTGNETITASAASVSYANGLLTLTNLDGAIATIVSLNGRTAARFTVSGSEVQKAVALAPGFYILSAGKTVTKFIVR
;
A
#
# COMPACT_ATOMS: atom_id res chain seq x y z
N MET A 1 -19.40 20.79 18.54
CA MET A 1 -18.22 21.68 18.48
C MET A 1 -16.99 20.84 18.82
N SER A 2 -16.08 20.60 17.87
CA SER A 2 -14.83 19.88 18.15
C SER A 2 -13.75 20.90 18.51
N THR A 3 -13.30 20.93 19.76
CA THR A 3 -12.18 21.76 20.19
C THR A 3 -10.89 21.05 19.78
N LYS A 4 -10.38 21.36 18.58
CA LYS A 4 -8.99 21.05 18.21
C LYS A 4 -8.06 21.72 19.21
N ARG A 5 -7.51 20.96 20.16
CA ARG A 5 -6.47 21.45 21.07
C ARG A 5 -5.16 20.79 20.67
N ASP A 6 -4.31 21.53 19.97
CA ASP A 6 -3.00 21.06 19.52
C ASP A 6 -1.93 21.15 20.64
N LYS A 7 -2.31 21.69 21.80
CA LYS A 7 -1.48 21.77 23.01
C LYS A 7 -2.34 21.85 24.28
N ILE A 8 -1.87 21.23 25.36
CA ILE A 8 -2.34 21.43 26.72
C ILE A 8 -1.15 21.91 27.58
N THR A 9 -1.39 22.92 28.42
CA THR A 9 -0.47 23.33 29.48
C THR A 9 -1.01 22.80 30.80
N VAL A 10 -0.19 22.05 31.54
CA VAL A 10 -0.53 21.57 32.89
C VAL A 10 0.32 22.34 33.89
N GLU A 11 -0.35 23.01 34.84
CA GLU A 11 0.30 23.62 35.99
C GLU A 11 0.37 22.59 37.13
N VAL A 12 1.56 22.42 37.70
CA VAL A 12 1.77 21.53 38.84
C VAL A 12 2.20 22.36 40.03
N THR A 13 1.37 22.36 41.07
CA THR A 13 1.68 23.00 42.34
C THR A 13 2.19 21.96 43.34
N ALA A 14 3.21 22.32 44.12
CA ALA A 14 3.71 21.43 45.18
C ALA A 14 2.63 21.15 46.22
N ALA A 15 2.51 19.89 46.65
CA ALA A 15 1.66 19.53 47.78
C ALA A 15 2.19 20.22 49.05
N THR A 16 1.30 20.78 49.86
CA THR A 16 1.64 21.56 51.07
C THR A 16 2.41 20.75 52.13
N SER A 17 2.41 19.42 52.04
CA SER A 17 3.18 18.50 52.89
C SER A 17 4.62 18.26 52.41
N ASN A 18 4.99 18.70 51.20
CA ASN A 18 6.33 18.51 50.64
C ASN A 18 7.27 19.64 51.09
N LYS A 19 8.05 19.41 52.15
CA LYS A 19 9.00 20.39 52.72
C LYS A 19 10.26 20.64 51.88
N ASN A 20 10.48 19.88 50.80
CA ASN A 20 11.71 19.92 50.01
C ASN A 20 11.62 20.76 48.72
N PHE A 21 10.43 21.23 48.34
CA PHE A 21 10.24 22.10 47.17
C PHE A 21 9.65 23.44 47.60
N THR A 22 10.52 24.43 47.83
CA THR A 22 10.15 25.75 48.38
C THR A 22 9.96 26.84 47.32
N SER A 23 10.35 26.60 46.06
CA SER A 23 9.99 27.43 44.90
C SER A 23 10.30 26.71 43.57
N GLY A 24 9.63 27.10 42.48
CA GLY A 24 9.92 26.65 41.12
C GLY A 24 8.68 26.23 40.31
N THR A 25 8.71 26.45 39.00
CA THR A 25 7.65 26.03 38.06
C THR A 25 8.14 24.83 37.26
N ALA A 26 7.49 23.67 37.40
CA ALA A 26 7.75 22.52 36.53
C ALA A 26 6.77 22.56 35.35
N THR A 27 7.29 22.62 34.12
CA THR A 27 6.47 22.54 32.91
C THR A 27 6.62 21.18 32.27
N LYS A 28 5.50 20.52 31.97
CA LYS A 28 5.47 19.32 31.13
C LYS A 28 4.69 19.62 29.86
N THR A 29 5.38 19.55 28.72
CA THR A 29 4.74 19.66 27.41
C THR A 29 4.21 18.29 27.00
N VAL A 30 2.91 18.22 26.72
CA VAL A 30 2.29 17.04 26.08
C VAL A 30 1.99 17.41 24.64
N SER A 31 2.72 16.79 23.71
CA SER A 31 2.42 16.89 22.29
C SER A 31 1.24 15.98 21.96
N ILE A 32 0.15 16.57 21.47
CA ILE A 32 -1.01 15.84 20.98
C ILE A 32 -0.91 15.87 19.46
N ASN A 33 -0.72 14.72 18.83
CA ASN A 33 -0.80 14.65 17.37
C ASN A 33 -2.23 15.03 16.94
N PRO A 34 -2.40 15.92 15.95
CA PRO A 34 -3.72 16.29 15.47
C PRO A 34 -4.44 15.03 14.98
N TYR A 35 -5.59 14.72 15.57
CA TYR A 35 -6.47 13.68 15.07
C TYR A 35 -7.05 14.17 13.74
N THR A 36 -6.54 13.65 12.63
CA THR A 36 -6.98 14.03 11.28
C THR A 36 -8.34 13.41 10.92
N GLY A 37 -8.75 12.33 11.61
CA GLY A 37 -9.90 11.52 11.22
C GLY A 37 -9.68 10.77 9.91
N ASN A 38 -8.49 10.85 9.32
CA ASN A 38 -8.11 10.14 8.11
C ASN A 38 -7.32 8.88 8.50
N GLU A 39 -7.78 7.73 8.03
CA GLU A 39 -7.00 6.50 8.04
C GLU A 39 -6.34 6.29 6.68
N THR A 40 -5.05 6.01 6.68
CA THR A 40 -4.36 5.61 5.46
C THR A 40 -4.74 4.17 5.13
N ILE A 41 -5.45 3.96 4.03
CA ILE A 41 -5.71 2.64 3.50
C ILE A 41 -4.64 2.28 2.48
N THR A 42 -3.80 1.31 2.81
CA THR A 42 -2.81 0.76 1.89
C THR A 42 -3.48 -0.30 1.02
N ALA A 43 -3.46 -0.11 -0.30
CA ALA A 43 -3.93 -1.14 -1.22
C ALA A 43 -3.07 -2.40 -1.11
N SER A 44 -3.70 -3.57 -1.24
CA SER A 44 -2.98 -4.83 -1.34
C SER A 44 -2.06 -4.83 -2.57
N ALA A 45 -0.89 -5.47 -2.45
CA ALA A 45 0.07 -5.53 -3.54
C ALA A 45 -0.53 -6.23 -4.77
N ALA A 46 -0.26 -5.69 -5.95
CA ALA A 46 -0.61 -6.31 -7.21
C ALA A 46 0.44 -7.36 -7.61
N SER A 47 0.00 -8.48 -8.18
CA SER A 47 0.89 -9.55 -8.63
C SER A 47 0.41 -10.18 -9.93
N VAL A 48 1.38 -10.74 -10.67
CA VAL A 48 1.12 -11.56 -11.85
C VAL A 48 2.03 -12.79 -11.82
N SER A 49 1.52 -13.93 -12.24
CA SER A 49 2.30 -15.16 -12.41
C SER A 49 1.80 -15.96 -13.61
N TYR A 50 2.65 -16.84 -14.11
CA TYR A 50 2.34 -17.75 -15.20
C TYR A 50 2.75 -19.17 -14.79
N ALA A 51 1.81 -20.11 -14.87
CA ALA A 51 2.08 -21.53 -14.66
C ALA A 51 1.12 -22.37 -15.51
N ASN A 52 1.64 -23.41 -16.16
CA ASN A 52 0.85 -24.41 -16.88
C ASN A 52 -0.16 -23.83 -17.90
N GLY A 53 0.22 -22.79 -18.66
CA GLY A 53 -0.68 -22.15 -19.64
C GLY A 53 -1.67 -21.14 -19.05
N LEU A 54 -1.61 -20.91 -17.74
CA LEU A 54 -2.53 -20.06 -17.00
C LEU A 54 -1.81 -18.85 -16.42
N LEU A 55 -2.35 -17.67 -16.68
CA LEU A 55 -1.99 -16.46 -15.96
C LEU A 55 -2.86 -16.31 -14.72
N THR A 56 -2.24 -15.99 -13.59
CA THR A 56 -2.92 -15.52 -12.39
C THR A 56 -2.59 -14.05 -12.19
N LEU A 57 -3.62 -13.21 -12.09
CA LEU A 57 -3.51 -11.76 -11.90
C LEU A 57 -4.30 -11.37 -10.64
N THR A 58 -3.65 -10.68 -9.70
CA THR A 58 -4.26 -10.30 -8.42
C THR A 58 -4.12 -8.80 -8.18
N ASN A 59 -5.19 -8.17 -7.68
CA ASN A 59 -5.33 -6.73 -7.41
C ASN A 59 -5.01 -5.84 -8.63
N LEU A 60 -5.48 -6.29 -9.80
CA LEU A 60 -5.23 -5.63 -11.09
C LEU A 60 -6.53 -5.28 -11.84
N ASP A 61 -7.65 -5.21 -11.13
CA ASP A 61 -8.95 -4.89 -11.73
C ASP A 61 -8.90 -3.57 -12.52
N GLY A 62 -9.45 -3.59 -13.73
CA GLY A 62 -9.40 -2.47 -14.68
C GLY A 62 -8.04 -2.25 -15.37
N ALA A 63 -6.97 -2.94 -14.98
CA ALA A 63 -5.69 -2.84 -15.66
C ALA A 63 -5.71 -3.53 -17.03
N ILE A 64 -4.94 -2.99 -17.98
CA ILE A 64 -4.70 -3.65 -19.27
C ILE A 64 -3.46 -4.55 -19.12
N ALA A 65 -3.68 -5.86 -19.18
CA ALA A 65 -2.61 -6.85 -19.28
C ALA A 65 -2.14 -6.96 -20.73
N THR A 66 -0.83 -6.83 -20.95
CA THR A 66 -0.19 -6.98 -22.26
C THR A 66 0.94 -7.99 -22.16
N ILE A 67 0.95 -8.98 -23.04
CA ILE A 67 2.01 -9.96 -23.19
C ILE A 67 2.76 -9.65 -24.48
N VAL A 68 4.08 -9.48 -24.37
CA VAL A 68 4.96 -9.29 -25.52
C VAL A 68 6.04 -10.36 -25.55
N SER A 69 6.38 -10.86 -26.74
CA SER A 69 7.57 -11.68 -26.95
C SER A 69 8.83 -10.81 -26.93
N LEU A 70 10.01 -11.43 -26.74
CA LEU A 70 11.28 -10.69 -26.68
C LEU A 70 11.61 -9.86 -27.94
N ASN A 71 11.04 -10.20 -29.09
CA ASN A 71 11.16 -9.40 -30.32
C ASN A 71 10.18 -8.20 -30.37
N GLY A 72 9.50 -7.90 -29.27
CA GLY A 72 8.57 -6.77 -29.14
C GLY A 72 7.18 -6.99 -29.72
N ARG A 73 6.86 -8.17 -30.28
CA ARG A 73 5.52 -8.45 -30.81
C ARG A 73 4.54 -8.72 -29.68
N THR A 74 3.34 -8.12 -29.76
CA THR A 74 2.27 -8.40 -28.80
C THR A 74 1.66 -9.77 -29.10
N ALA A 75 1.70 -10.66 -28.11
CA ALA A 75 1.13 -12.00 -28.18
C ALA A 75 -0.31 -12.05 -27.66
N ALA A 76 -0.62 -11.24 -26.64
CA ALA A 76 -1.98 -11.09 -26.12
C ALA A 76 -2.15 -9.73 -25.43
N ARG A 77 -3.38 -9.21 -25.46
CA ARG A 77 -3.75 -7.98 -24.75
C ARG A 77 -5.20 -8.08 -24.30
N PHE A 78 -5.47 -7.77 -23.03
CA PHE A 78 -6.82 -7.84 -22.48
C PHE A 78 -6.97 -6.98 -21.21
N THR A 79 -8.21 -6.56 -20.93
CA THR A 79 -8.55 -5.93 -19.65
C THR A 79 -8.75 -6.99 -18.58
N VAL A 80 -8.20 -6.76 -17.39
CA VAL A 80 -8.43 -7.58 -16.19
C VAL A 80 -9.74 -7.12 -15.56
N SER A 81 -10.63 -8.08 -15.28
CA SER A 81 -11.93 -7.81 -14.67
C SER A 81 -12.06 -8.67 -13.41
N GLY A 82 -11.97 -8.04 -12.24
CA GLY A 82 -11.96 -8.69 -10.94
C GLY A 82 -10.63 -8.54 -10.19
N SER A 83 -10.70 -8.72 -8.88
CA SER A 83 -9.53 -8.64 -7.98
C SER A 83 -8.63 -9.87 -8.05
N GLU A 84 -9.15 -11.02 -8.48
CA GLU A 84 -8.38 -12.23 -8.74
C GLU A 84 -8.87 -12.87 -10.03
N VAL A 85 -7.99 -12.96 -11.02
CA VAL A 85 -8.33 -13.43 -12.36
C VAL A 85 -7.36 -14.54 -12.76
N GLN A 86 -7.93 -15.65 -13.20
CA GLN A 86 -7.20 -16.72 -13.88
C GLN A 86 -7.57 -16.69 -15.36
N LYS A 87 -6.56 -16.61 -16.23
CA LYS A 87 -6.77 -16.55 -17.67
C LYS A 87 -5.86 -17.51 -18.42
N ALA A 88 -6.47 -18.43 -19.15
CA ALA A 88 -5.74 -19.30 -20.07
C ALA A 88 -5.24 -18.48 -21.25
N VAL A 89 -3.98 -18.71 -21.65
CA VAL A 89 -3.36 -18.05 -22.79
C VAL A 89 -2.59 -19.07 -23.61
N ALA A 90 -2.98 -19.24 -24.87
CA ALA A 90 -2.26 -20.09 -25.79
C ALA A 90 -1.06 -19.33 -26.36
N LEU A 91 0.14 -19.68 -25.92
CA LEU A 91 1.41 -19.10 -26.35
C LEU A 91 2.32 -20.19 -26.89
N ALA A 92 3.07 -19.91 -27.95
CA ALA A 92 4.11 -20.81 -28.42
C ALA A 92 5.29 -20.84 -27.42
N PRO A 93 6.08 -21.94 -27.37
CA PRO A 93 7.27 -22.00 -26.54
C PRO A 93 8.21 -20.81 -26.77
N GLY A 94 8.72 -20.22 -25.69
CA GLY A 94 9.56 -19.03 -25.76
C GLY A 94 9.53 -18.14 -24.51
N PHE A 95 10.16 -16.99 -24.62
CA PHE A 95 10.27 -15.99 -23.55
C PHE A 95 9.31 -14.83 -23.79
N TYR A 96 8.60 -14.43 -22.74
CA TYR A 96 7.62 -13.37 -22.78
C TYR A 96 7.76 -12.42 -21.59
N ILE A 97 7.29 -11.19 -21.79
CA ILE A 97 7.10 -10.18 -20.76
C ILE A 97 5.61 -9.91 -20.65
N LEU A 98 5.06 -10.01 -19.43
CA LEU A 98 3.71 -9.56 -19.10
C LEU A 98 3.81 -8.25 -18.31
N SER A 99 3.08 -7.24 -18.76
CA SER A 99 2.85 -5.99 -18.02
C SER A 99 1.37 -5.80 -17.74
N ALA A 100 1.03 -5.39 -16.51
CA ALA A 100 -0.32 -5.02 -16.11
C ALA A 100 -0.24 -3.95 -15.00
N GLY A 101 -0.76 -2.75 -15.25
CA GLY A 101 -0.59 -1.62 -14.35
C GLY A 101 0.90 -1.29 -14.16
N LYS A 102 1.37 -1.31 -12.90
CA LYS A 102 2.79 -1.13 -12.55
C LYS A 102 3.56 -2.44 -12.41
N THR A 103 2.89 -3.58 -12.56
CA THR A 103 3.49 -4.91 -12.38
C THR A 103 4.02 -5.41 -13.72
N VAL A 104 5.28 -5.87 -13.72
CA VAL A 104 5.94 -6.45 -14.89
C VAL A 104 6.63 -7.74 -14.48
N THR A 105 6.47 -8.79 -15.28
CA THR A 105 7.17 -10.07 -15.06
C THR A 105 7.67 -10.66 -16.37
N LYS A 106 8.77 -11.41 -16.31
CA LYS A 106 9.26 -12.24 -17.40
C LYS A 106 8.95 -13.70 -17.08
N PHE A 107 8.45 -14.45 -18.06
CA PHE A 107 8.20 -15.88 -17.91
C PHE A 107 8.59 -16.65 -19.17
N ILE A 108 8.70 -17.97 -19.01
CA ILE A 108 9.09 -18.91 -20.06
C ILE A 108 7.92 -19.87 -20.28
N VAL A 109 7.52 -20.00 -21.54
CA VAL A 109 6.62 -21.07 -22.00
C VAL A 109 7.51 -22.20 -22.49
N ARG A 110 7.36 -23.38 -21.90
CA ARG A 110 8.10 -24.59 -22.26
C ARG A 110 7.34 -25.41 -23.28
#